data_AF-A0A5A9ZNQ7-F1
#
_entry.id   AF-A0A5A9ZNQ7-F1
#
_cell.length_a   1.000
_cell.length_b   1.000
_cell.length_c   1.000
_cell.angle_alpha   90.00
_cell.angle_beta   90.00
_cell.angle_gamma   90.00
#
_symmetry.space_group_name_H-M   'P 1'
#
loop_
_entity.id
_entity.type
_entity.pdbx_description
1 polymer ?
#
loop_
_entity_poly.entity_id
_entity_poly.type
_entity_poly.pdbx_seq_one_letter_code
_entity_poly.pdbx_strand_id
1 'polypeptide(L)'
;MSEDSAERALRDLDDRHFTDVVLREMRRRKTFARVAEQIDSTLRTARVPIVDPFRSSAEPAAAARRAMIASAVHSSVLEVPHVCSSEACEILVGRGVVSDSTSADALRTFARDGRLIVLRGDRRWVYPRFQLDHFDPRDPASIVAVINRMLDAGHFPEAATAWWASPADSLPERRAPMELLGADHATLRQLATAYAAAADL
;
A
#
# COMPACT_ATOMS: atom_id res chain seq x y z
N MET A 1 -21.61 1.12 -30.00
CA MET A 1 -20.81 0.24 -29.12
C MET A 1 -21.65 -0.98 -28.83
N SER A 2 -21.22 -2.16 -29.28
CA SER A 2 -21.98 -3.41 -29.14
C SER A 2 -21.97 -3.88 -27.68
N GLU A 3 -23.08 -4.43 -27.21
CA GLU A 3 -23.27 -5.04 -25.88
C GLU A 3 -22.13 -6.02 -25.54
N ASP A 4 -21.68 -6.73 -26.57
CA ASP A 4 -20.59 -7.71 -26.55
C ASP A 4 -19.20 -7.11 -26.21
N SER A 5 -19.02 -5.81 -26.45
CA SER A 5 -17.80 -5.06 -26.06
C SER A 5 -17.85 -4.59 -24.62
N ALA A 6 -19.05 -4.32 -24.09
CA ALA A 6 -19.23 -3.92 -22.69
C ALA A 6 -19.08 -5.12 -21.77
N GLU A 7 -19.60 -6.28 -22.16
CA GLU A 7 -19.43 -7.53 -21.41
C GLU A 7 -17.97 -7.98 -21.34
N ARG A 8 -17.23 -7.90 -22.45
CA ARG A 8 -15.79 -8.18 -22.45
C ARG A 8 -15.01 -7.24 -21.53
N ALA A 9 -15.30 -5.94 -21.58
CA ALA A 9 -14.66 -4.95 -20.73
C ALA A 9 -14.94 -5.17 -19.23
N LEU A 10 -16.10 -5.73 -18.87
CA LEU A 10 -16.43 -6.08 -17.49
C LEU A 10 -15.73 -7.36 -17.02
N ARG A 11 -15.54 -8.35 -17.91
CA ARG A 11 -14.83 -9.60 -17.59
C ARG A 11 -13.33 -9.40 -17.35
N ASP A 12 -12.74 -8.38 -17.98
CA ASP A 12 -11.31 -8.09 -17.85
C ASP A 12 -10.97 -7.29 -16.58
N LEU A 13 -11.97 -6.87 -15.78
CA LEU A 13 -11.75 -6.17 -14.52
C LEU A 13 -11.46 -7.17 -13.39
N ASP A 14 -10.51 -6.83 -12.51
CA ASP A 14 -10.39 -7.52 -11.22
C ASP A 14 -11.64 -7.30 -10.35
N ASP A 15 -11.90 -8.23 -9.43
CA ASP A 15 -13.13 -8.26 -8.61
C ASP A 15 -13.38 -6.94 -7.85
N ARG A 16 -12.31 -6.24 -7.45
CA ARG A 16 -12.41 -4.98 -6.72
C ARG A 16 -12.86 -3.86 -7.66
N HIS A 17 -12.25 -3.74 -8.84
CA HIS A 17 -12.67 -2.76 -9.83
C HIS A 17 -14.04 -3.07 -10.42
N PHE A 18 -14.38 -4.33 -10.65
CA PHE A 18 -15.72 -4.74 -11.09
C PHE A 18 -16.78 -4.32 -10.07
N THR A 19 -16.57 -4.63 -8.79
CA THR A 19 -17.49 -4.28 -7.70
C THR A 19 -17.70 -2.76 -7.59
N ASP A 20 -16.61 -1.99 -7.66
CA ASP A 20 -16.69 -0.52 -7.57
C ASP A 20 -17.43 0.09 -8.76
N VAL A 21 -17.25 -0.48 -9.97
CA VAL A 21 -17.96 -0.05 -11.18
C VAL A 21 -19.45 -0.37 -11.06
N VAL A 22 -19.81 -1.59 -10.65
CA VAL A 22 -21.22 -2.02 -10.49
C VAL A 22 -21.93 -1.18 -9.41
N LEU A 23 -21.32 -1.02 -8.23
CA LEU A 23 -21.93 -0.23 -7.14
C LEU A 23 -22.09 1.25 -7.52
N ARG A 24 -21.12 1.82 -8.25
CA ARG A 24 -21.19 3.20 -8.74
C ARG A 24 -22.34 3.38 -9.72
N GLU A 25 -22.51 2.46 -10.66
CA GLU A 25 -23.59 2.53 -11.64
C GLU A 25 -24.97 2.25 -11.02
N MET A 26 -25.06 1.34 -10.04
CA MET A 26 -26.31 1.11 -9.29
C MET A 26 -26.71 2.35 -8.47
N ARG A 27 -25.76 3.05 -7.84
CA ARG A 27 -26.03 4.30 -7.09
C ARG A 27 -26.48 5.45 -7.99
N ARG A 28 -26.03 5.48 -9.24
CA ARG A 28 -26.47 6.48 -10.24
C ARG A 28 -27.95 6.30 -10.61
N ARG A 29 -28.51 5.11 -10.46
CA ARG A 29 -29.91 4.81 -10.75
C ARG A 29 -30.72 4.82 -9.45
N LYS A 30 -31.56 5.84 -9.25
CA LYS A 30 -32.33 6.05 -8.00
C LYS A 30 -33.12 4.81 -7.54
N THR A 31 -33.65 4.00 -8.47
CA THR A 31 -34.38 2.76 -8.18
C THR A 31 -33.52 1.68 -7.51
N PHE A 32 -32.21 1.69 -7.75
CA PHE A 32 -31.26 0.70 -7.24
C PHE A 32 -30.43 1.21 -6.06
N ALA A 33 -30.60 2.45 -5.62
CA ALA A 33 -29.78 3.04 -4.55
C ALA A 33 -29.82 2.21 -3.25
N ARG A 34 -31.03 1.79 -2.83
CA ARG A 34 -31.20 0.95 -1.63
C ARG A 34 -30.60 -0.45 -1.79
N VAL A 35 -30.70 -1.01 -3.00
CA VAL A 35 -30.09 -2.30 -3.34
C VAL A 35 -28.56 -2.19 -3.36
N ALA A 36 -28.02 -1.08 -3.87
CA ALA A 36 -26.59 -0.81 -3.88
C ALA A 36 -26.02 -0.65 -2.46
N GLU A 37 -26.76 -0.02 -1.54
CA GLU A 37 -26.38 0.05 -0.13
C GLU A 37 -26.40 -1.33 0.56
N GLN A 38 -27.42 -2.14 0.25
CA GLN A 38 -27.55 -3.48 0.81
C GLN A 38 -26.47 -4.43 0.27
N ILE A 39 -26.12 -4.31 -1.01
CA ILE A 39 -25.01 -5.04 -1.63
C ILE A 39 -23.66 -4.54 -1.10
N ASP A 40 -23.43 -3.22 -0.99
CA ASP A 40 -22.19 -2.68 -0.41
C ASP A 40 -22.01 -3.14 1.05
N SER A 41 -23.08 -3.11 1.84
CA SER A 41 -23.09 -3.64 3.22
C SER A 41 -22.83 -5.15 3.25
N THR A 42 -23.46 -5.92 2.37
CA THR A 42 -23.26 -7.37 2.28
C THR A 42 -21.85 -7.71 1.81
N LEU A 43 -21.28 -6.98 0.85
CA LEU A 43 -19.90 -7.17 0.37
C LEU A 43 -18.87 -6.75 1.42
N ARG A 44 -19.15 -5.71 2.22
CA ARG A 44 -18.32 -5.36 3.38
C ARG A 44 -18.38 -6.42 4.48
N THR A 45 -19.53 -7.06 4.65
CA THR A 45 -19.72 -8.14 5.63
C THR A 45 -19.12 -9.46 5.11
N ALA A 46 -19.26 -9.75 3.82
CA ALA A 46 -18.67 -10.89 3.11
C ALA A 46 -17.18 -10.74 2.80
N ARG A 47 -16.59 -9.55 3.06
CA ARG A 47 -15.13 -9.37 3.20
C ARG A 47 -14.56 -10.03 4.46
N VAL A 48 -15.41 -10.66 5.29
CA VAL A 48 -15.00 -11.81 6.13
C VAL A 48 -14.96 -13.03 5.20
N PRO A 49 -13.80 -13.67 4.99
CA PRO A 49 -13.67 -14.63 3.90
C PRO A 49 -14.59 -15.84 4.12
N ILE A 50 -15.51 -16.07 3.18
CA ILE A 50 -16.06 -17.41 2.96
C ILE A 50 -14.90 -18.22 2.40
N VAL A 51 -14.31 -19.05 3.27
CA VAL A 51 -13.16 -19.89 3.00
C VAL A 51 -13.53 -20.90 1.91
N ASP A 52 -12.81 -20.84 0.79
CA ASP A 52 -12.73 -21.93 -0.19
C ASP A 52 -11.99 -23.09 0.48
N PRO A 53 -12.59 -24.29 0.66
CA PRO A 53 -12.01 -25.39 1.43
C PRO A 53 -10.69 -25.96 0.88
N PHE A 54 -10.25 -25.52 -0.29
CA PHE A 54 -9.10 -26.11 -0.99
C PHE A 54 -7.89 -25.16 -1.17
N ARG A 55 -7.95 -23.91 -0.68
CA ARG A 55 -6.82 -22.97 -0.77
C ARG A 55 -6.01 -22.98 0.53
N SER A 56 -4.71 -23.29 0.40
CA SER A 56 -3.75 -23.43 1.51
C SER A 56 -3.83 -22.26 2.51
N SER A 57 -3.97 -22.59 3.79
CA SER A 57 -4.52 -21.76 4.86
C SER A 57 -3.56 -20.74 5.51
N ALA A 58 -2.39 -20.44 4.93
CA ALA A 58 -1.39 -19.55 5.56
C ALA A 58 -1.52 -18.05 5.17
N GLU A 59 -1.82 -17.74 3.90
CA GLU A 59 -1.93 -16.36 3.39
C GLU A 59 -3.06 -15.48 3.99
N PRO A 60 -4.28 -15.98 4.27
CA PRO A 60 -5.37 -15.10 4.68
C PRO A 60 -5.21 -14.59 6.11
N ALA A 61 -4.53 -15.31 7.00
CA ALA A 61 -4.28 -14.90 8.38
C ALA A 61 -3.20 -13.80 8.48
N ALA A 62 -2.21 -13.85 7.59
CA ALA A 62 -1.18 -12.82 7.39
C ALA A 62 -1.80 -11.50 6.94
N ALA A 63 -2.59 -11.57 5.86
CA ALA A 63 -3.26 -10.44 5.26
C ALA A 63 -4.32 -9.84 6.19
N ALA A 64 -5.08 -10.68 6.91
CA ALA A 64 -6.05 -10.22 7.90
C ALA A 64 -5.38 -9.52 9.09
N ARG A 65 -4.24 -10.01 9.60
CA ARG A 65 -3.47 -9.32 10.66
C ARG A 65 -2.87 -8.01 10.17
N ARG A 66 -2.30 -7.96 8.96
CA ARG A 66 -1.80 -6.72 8.35
C ARG A 66 -2.94 -5.70 8.17
N ALA A 67 -4.12 -6.14 7.77
CA ALA A 67 -5.32 -5.29 7.67
C ALA A 67 -5.86 -4.84 9.05
N MET A 68 -5.77 -5.68 10.08
CA MET A 68 -6.21 -5.37 11.44
C MET A 68 -5.26 -4.35 12.10
N ILE A 69 -3.94 -4.49 11.89
CA ILE A 69 -2.94 -3.49 12.29
C ILE A 69 -3.17 -2.18 11.52
N ALA A 70 -3.41 -2.22 10.20
CA ALA A 70 -3.69 -1.01 9.42
C ALA A 70 -4.97 -0.27 9.85
N SER A 71 -6.02 -0.99 10.28
CA SER A 71 -7.28 -0.42 10.78
C SER A 71 -7.11 0.28 12.14
N ALA A 72 -6.21 -0.21 13.00
CA ALA A 72 -5.91 0.38 14.30
C ALA A 72 -4.91 1.55 14.24
N VAL A 73 -4.26 1.78 13.09
CA VAL A 73 -3.06 2.63 12.94
C VAL A 73 -3.28 3.82 11.99
N HIS A 74 -4.53 4.15 11.66
CA HIS A 74 -4.83 5.26 10.75
C HIS A 74 -4.40 6.63 11.30
N SER A 75 -4.36 6.81 12.62
CA SER A 75 -3.95 8.07 13.26
C SER A 75 -2.43 8.26 13.33
N SER A 76 -1.66 7.23 13.69
CA SER A 76 -0.19 7.37 13.82
C SER A 76 0.55 7.32 12.48
N VAL A 77 -0.03 6.70 11.45
CA VAL A 77 0.53 6.75 10.08
C VAL A 77 0.60 8.17 9.56
N LEU A 78 -0.38 9.02 9.87
CA LEU A 78 -0.40 10.43 9.44
C LEU A 78 0.51 11.34 10.27
N GLU A 79 0.96 10.92 11.46
CA GLU A 79 1.93 11.67 12.28
C GLU A 79 3.35 11.60 11.71
N VAL A 80 3.64 10.61 10.87
CA VAL A 80 4.88 10.57 10.09
C VAL A 80 4.94 11.82 9.21
N PRO A 81 6.08 12.52 9.09
CA PRO A 81 6.18 13.63 8.14
C PRO A 81 5.93 13.16 6.70
N HIS A 82 5.02 13.81 5.98
CA HIS A 82 4.71 13.51 4.58
C HIS A 82 4.96 14.71 3.67
N VAL A 83 5.19 14.43 2.40
CA VAL A 83 5.23 15.42 1.33
C VAL A 83 4.28 15.02 0.21
N CYS A 84 3.80 15.99 -0.58
CA CYS A 84 2.98 15.70 -1.74
C CYS A 84 3.82 15.25 -2.95
N SER A 85 3.14 14.84 -4.03
CA SER A 85 3.82 14.36 -5.23
C SER A 85 4.83 15.35 -5.83
N SER A 86 4.52 16.65 -5.86
CA SER A 86 5.43 17.65 -6.45
C SER A 86 6.71 17.80 -5.63
N GLU A 87 6.58 17.91 -4.31
CA GLU A 87 7.71 17.95 -3.38
C GLU A 87 8.53 16.64 -3.42
N ALA A 88 7.87 15.48 -3.54
CA ALA A 88 8.55 14.21 -3.70
C ALA A 88 9.36 14.14 -5.01
N CYS A 89 8.80 14.63 -6.12
CA CYS A 89 9.53 14.77 -7.38
C CYS A 89 10.75 15.69 -7.22
N GLU A 90 10.56 16.88 -6.63
CA GLU A 90 11.65 17.85 -6.39
C GLU A 90 12.79 17.23 -5.58
N ILE A 91 12.48 16.45 -4.54
CA ILE A 91 13.50 15.76 -3.74
C ILE A 91 14.28 14.74 -4.58
N LEU A 92 13.59 13.89 -5.35
CA LEU A 92 14.26 12.84 -6.14
C LEU A 92 15.05 13.42 -7.33
N VAL A 93 14.53 14.47 -7.97
CA VAL A 93 15.19 15.21 -9.04
C VAL A 93 16.41 15.97 -8.49
N GLY A 94 16.25 16.66 -7.36
CA GLY A 94 17.35 17.37 -6.68
C GLY A 94 18.48 16.43 -6.25
N ARG A 95 18.16 15.17 -5.91
CA ARG A 95 19.14 14.11 -5.64
C ARG A 95 19.73 13.49 -6.91
N GLY A 96 19.26 13.88 -8.10
CA GLY A 96 19.73 13.37 -9.38
C GLY A 96 19.42 11.88 -9.63
N VAL A 97 18.45 11.32 -8.91
CA VAL A 97 18.10 9.89 -9.02
C VAL A 97 16.94 9.64 -10.01
N VAL A 98 16.24 10.71 -10.42
CA VAL A 98 15.23 10.70 -11.47
C VAL A 98 15.37 11.96 -12.33
N SER A 99 15.01 11.87 -13.62
CA SER A 99 14.93 13.03 -14.51
C SER A 99 13.71 13.89 -14.18
N ASP A 100 13.84 15.21 -14.29
CA ASP A 100 12.75 16.16 -14.07
C ASP A 100 11.53 15.86 -14.97
N SER A 101 11.80 15.67 -16.27
CA SER A 101 10.79 15.43 -17.30
C SER A 101 9.95 14.15 -17.13
N THR A 102 10.42 13.19 -16.32
CA THR A 102 9.73 11.91 -16.10
C THR A 102 9.41 11.64 -14.63
N SER A 103 9.69 12.60 -13.75
CA SER A 103 9.63 12.42 -12.29
C SER A 103 8.26 11.96 -11.79
N ALA A 104 7.18 12.56 -12.29
CA ALA A 104 5.82 12.22 -11.88
C ALA A 104 5.40 10.79 -12.28
N ASP A 105 5.75 10.35 -13.49
CA ASP A 105 5.44 9.00 -13.97
C ASP A 105 6.33 7.94 -13.32
N ALA A 106 7.59 8.28 -13.08
CA ALA A 106 8.51 7.44 -12.32
C ALA A 106 7.98 7.23 -10.89
N LEU A 107 7.55 8.29 -10.20
CA LEU A 107 7.01 8.22 -8.86
C LEU A 107 5.78 7.31 -8.77
N ARG A 108 4.85 7.43 -9.74
CA ARG A 108 3.67 6.53 -9.83
C ARG A 108 4.08 5.08 -10.06
N THR A 109 5.03 4.85 -10.96
CA THR A 109 5.58 3.52 -11.25
C THR A 109 6.20 2.91 -10.00
N PHE A 110 7.05 3.65 -9.29
CA PHE A 110 7.69 3.16 -8.07
C PHE A 110 6.69 2.83 -6.97
N ALA A 111 5.63 3.63 -6.83
CA ALA A 111 4.57 3.34 -5.87
C ALA A 111 3.78 2.08 -6.24
N ARG A 112 3.36 1.97 -7.51
CA ARG A 112 2.63 0.80 -8.02
C ARG A 112 3.44 -0.49 -7.86
N ASP A 113 4.75 -0.43 -8.11
CA ASP A 113 5.65 -1.57 -8.02
C ASP A 113 6.07 -1.87 -6.56
N GLY A 114 5.46 -1.21 -5.56
CA GLY A 114 5.74 -1.39 -4.14
C GLY A 114 7.16 -0.96 -3.71
N ARG A 115 7.83 -0.14 -4.51
CA ARG A 115 9.19 0.36 -4.23
C ARG A 115 9.17 1.61 -3.37
N LEU A 116 8.12 2.42 -3.53
CA LEU A 116 7.80 3.55 -2.67
C LEU A 116 6.43 3.34 -2.04
N ILE A 117 6.25 3.86 -0.84
CA ILE A 117 4.98 3.96 -0.17
C ILE A 117 4.30 5.25 -0.61
N VAL A 118 3.05 5.14 -1.07
CA VAL A 118 2.15 6.25 -1.31
C VAL A 118 0.88 6.07 -0.49
N LEU A 119 0.43 7.14 0.16
CA LEU A 119 -0.77 7.14 0.99
C LEU A 119 -1.79 8.12 0.44
N ARG A 120 -3.07 7.80 0.67
CA ARG A 120 -4.15 8.72 0.38
C ARG A 120 -4.29 9.72 1.54
N GLY A 121 -3.75 10.93 1.39
CA GLY A 121 -4.09 12.05 2.28
C GLY A 121 -5.50 12.57 1.99
N ASP A 122 -5.95 13.65 2.65
CA ASP A 122 -7.31 14.17 2.50
C ASP A 122 -7.70 14.49 1.04
N ARG A 123 -6.84 15.21 0.31
CA ARG A 123 -7.12 15.70 -1.05
C ARG A 123 -6.09 15.32 -2.10
N ARG A 124 -4.98 14.70 -1.68
CA ARG A 124 -3.86 14.40 -2.55
C ARG A 124 -3.15 13.12 -2.11
N TRP A 125 -2.42 12.53 -3.03
CA TRP A 125 -1.44 11.49 -2.72
C TRP A 125 -0.27 12.13 -1.96
N VAL A 126 0.16 11.45 -0.90
CA VAL A 126 1.27 11.87 -0.06
C VAL A 126 2.26 10.73 0.12
N TYR A 127 3.52 11.08 0.34
CA TYR A 127 4.63 10.15 0.46
C TYR A 127 5.30 10.38 1.81
N PRO A 128 5.45 9.34 2.65
CA PRO A 128 6.25 9.44 3.86
C PRO A 128 7.66 9.96 3.53
N ARG A 129 8.08 11.06 4.16
CA ARG A 129 9.29 11.81 3.78
C ARG A 129 10.57 11.02 4.00
N PHE A 130 10.61 10.17 5.03
CA PHE A 130 11.81 9.40 5.42
C PHE A 130 12.36 8.55 4.27
N GLN A 131 11.49 8.01 3.41
CA GLN A 131 11.91 7.10 2.36
C GLN A 131 12.62 7.84 1.22
N LEU A 132 12.32 9.13 1.03
CA LEU A 132 12.74 9.91 -0.14
C LEU A 132 14.21 10.35 -0.07
N ASP A 133 14.82 10.40 1.11
CA ASP A 133 16.26 10.67 1.24
C ASP A 133 17.12 9.44 0.96
N HIS A 134 16.55 8.25 1.11
CA HIS A 134 17.28 6.98 1.08
C HIS A 134 16.90 6.08 -0.10
N PHE A 135 15.81 6.38 -0.79
CA PHE A 135 15.41 5.66 -2.00
C PHE A 135 16.32 6.03 -3.18
N ASP A 136 16.85 5.02 -3.88
CA ASP A 136 17.54 5.24 -5.15
C ASP A 136 16.99 4.22 -6.16
N PRO A 137 16.23 4.65 -7.18
CA PRO A 137 15.64 3.73 -8.14
C PRO A 137 16.64 3.06 -9.07
N ARG A 138 17.88 3.56 -9.14
CA ARG A 138 18.97 3.02 -9.96
C ARG A 138 19.68 1.86 -9.26
N ASP A 139 19.58 1.80 -7.93
CA ASP A 139 20.11 0.71 -7.12
C ASP A 139 19.04 -0.38 -6.90
N PRO A 140 19.18 -1.57 -7.48
CA PRO A 140 18.24 -2.68 -7.25
C PRO A 140 18.24 -3.13 -5.77
N ALA A 141 19.32 -2.88 -5.03
CA ALA A 141 19.50 -3.21 -3.63
C ALA A 141 19.06 -2.08 -2.67
N SER A 142 18.48 -0.99 -3.19
CA SER A 142 17.98 0.13 -2.38
C SER A 142 17.15 -0.40 -1.22
N ILE A 143 17.61 -0.13 0.00
CA ILE A 143 17.06 -0.73 1.22
C ILE A 143 15.57 -0.44 1.38
N VAL A 144 15.16 0.79 1.05
CA VAL A 144 13.75 1.22 1.03
C VAL A 144 12.94 0.36 0.06
N ALA A 145 13.42 0.20 -1.18
CA ALA A 145 12.70 -0.54 -2.21
C ALA A 145 12.60 -2.03 -1.87
N VAL A 146 13.66 -2.61 -1.31
CA VAL A 146 13.70 -4.01 -0.89
C VAL A 146 12.68 -4.26 0.22
N ILE A 147 12.71 -3.46 1.28
CA ILE A 147 11.82 -3.65 2.43
C ILE A 147 10.38 -3.36 2.06
N ASN A 148 10.09 -2.28 1.32
CA ASN A 148 8.72 -1.97 0.91
C ASN A 148 8.10 -3.11 0.10
N ARG A 149 8.88 -3.78 -0.77
CA ARG A 149 8.40 -4.98 -1.48
C ARG A 149 8.18 -6.17 -0.55
N MET A 150 9.07 -6.40 0.43
CA MET A 150 8.88 -7.46 1.44
C MET A 150 7.61 -7.24 2.28
N LEU A 151 7.25 -5.98 2.54
CA LEU A 151 6.05 -5.59 3.28
C LEU A 151 4.81 -5.48 2.38
N ASP A 152 4.95 -5.76 1.09
CA ASP A 152 3.90 -5.62 0.08
C ASP A 152 3.24 -4.22 0.06
N ALA A 153 4.07 -3.19 0.15
CA ALA A 153 3.65 -1.79 0.23
C ALA A 153 2.80 -1.30 -0.96
N GLY A 154 2.87 -1.99 -2.11
CA GLY A 154 2.03 -1.68 -3.27
C GLY A 154 0.54 -1.98 -3.01
N HIS A 155 0.25 -3.00 -2.19
CA HIS A 155 -1.12 -3.37 -1.81
C HIS A 155 -1.50 -2.89 -0.41
N PHE A 156 -0.54 -2.79 0.51
CA PHE A 156 -0.75 -2.43 1.91
C PHE A 156 0.15 -1.25 2.36
N PRO A 157 0.03 -0.07 1.74
CA PRO A 157 0.93 1.06 2.03
C PRO A 157 0.79 1.60 3.46
N GLU A 158 -0.40 1.57 4.04
CA GLU A 158 -0.63 1.97 5.44
C GLU A 158 0.09 1.03 6.41
N ALA A 159 0.03 -0.29 6.17
CA ALA A 159 0.70 -1.29 7.00
C ALA A 159 2.22 -1.19 6.87
N ALA A 160 2.73 -0.94 5.67
CA ALA A 160 4.15 -0.71 5.45
C ALA A 160 4.63 0.56 6.17
N THR A 161 3.83 1.64 6.12
CA THR A 161 4.15 2.88 6.85
C THR A 161 4.15 2.65 8.36
N ALA A 162 3.14 1.95 8.87
CA ALA A 162 3.03 1.58 10.27
C ALA A 162 4.28 0.82 10.74
N TRP A 163 4.74 -0.16 9.96
CA TRP A 163 5.93 -0.93 10.29
C TRP A 163 7.18 -0.03 10.38
N TRP A 164 7.37 0.88 9.42
CA TRP A 164 8.52 1.79 9.40
C TRP A 164 8.54 2.77 10.58
N ALA A 165 7.37 3.24 10.99
CA ALA A 165 7.22 4.29 11.99
C ALA A 165 6.99 3.79 13.42
N SER A 166 6.56 2.53 13.59
CA SER A 166 6.25 1.99 14.91
C SER A 166 7.54 1.62 15.65
N PRO A 167 7.67 2.00 16.93
CA PRO A 167 8.68 1.49 17.85
C PRO A 167 8.83 -0.03 17.77
N ALA A 168 10.06 -0.52 17.53
CA ALA A 168 10.33 -1.95 17.52
C ALA A 168 10.91 -2.39 18.88
N ASP A 169 10.25 -3.34 19.56
CA ASP A 169 10.69 -3.83 20.88
C ASP A 169 12.06 -4.53 20.84
N SER A 170 12.46 -5.02 19.67
CA SER A 170 13.76 -5.65 19.43
C SER A 170 14.90 -4.64 19.24
N LEU A 171 14.61 -3.34 19.10
CA LEU A 171 15.61 -2.30 18.96
C LEU A 171 15.91 -1.60 20.28
N PRO A 172 17.16 -1.17 20.53
CA PRO A 172 17.49 -0.31 21.66
C PRO A 172 16.60 0.92 21.69
N GLU A 173 16.16 1.32 22.89
CA GLU A 173 15.28 2.47 23.14
C GLU A 173 13.93 2.42 22.40
N ARG A 174 13.54 1.24 21.87
CA ARG A 174 12.32 1.04 21.09
C ARG A 174 12.23 2.01 19.91
N ARG A 175 13.36 2.27 19.26
CA ARG A 175 13.42 3.14 18.08
C ARG A 175 12.57 2.60 16.94
N ALA A 176 12.07 3.49 16.10
CA ALA A 176 11.35 3.09 14.89
C ALA A 176 12.34 2.59 13.81
N PRO A 177 11.99 1.59 13.00
CA PRO A 177 12.87 1.12 11.92
C PRO A 177 13.37 2.24 10.99
N MET A 178 12.54 3.24 10.68
CA MET A 178 12.94 4.34 9.78
C MET A 178 14.17 5.11 10.29
N GLU A 179 14.43 5.10 11.60
CA GLU A 179 15.58 5.78 12.20
C GLU A 179 16.91 5.03 11.97
N LEU A 180 16.88 3.80 11.45
CA LEU A 180 18.07 3.04 11.06
C LEU A 180 18.50 3.33 9.61
N LEU A 181 17.72 4.11 8.85
CA LEU A 181 18.04 4.44 7.46
C LEU A 181 19.37 5.19 7.37
N GLY A 182 20.23 4.74 6.46
CA GLY A 182 21.59 5.28 6.28
C GLY A 182 22.61 4.84 7.34
N ALA A 183 22.18 4.15 8.41
CA ALA A 183 23.06 3.70 9.49
C ALA A 183 23.24 2.18 9.51
N ASP A 184 22.14 1.40 9.54
CA ASP A 184 22.21 -0.06 9.68
C ASP A 184 21.17 -0.78 8.81
N HIS A 185 21.58 -1.05 7.56
CA HIS A 185 20.74 -1.76 6.59
C HIS A 185 20.63 -3.26 6.89
N ALA A 186 21.56 -3.85 7.64
CA ALA A 186 21.54 -5.28 7.95
C ALA A 186 20.43 -5.56 8.97
N THR A 187 20.39 -4.79 10.05
CA THR A 187 19.32 -4.88 11.06
C THR A 187 17.95 -4.60 10.46
N LEU A 188 17.84 -3.59 9.58
CA LEU A 188 16.60 -3.31 8.86
C LEU A 188 16.06 -4.50 8.06
N ARG A 189 16.94 -5.20 7.33
CA ARG A 189 16.55 -6.42 6.59
C ARG A 189 16.13 -7.54 7.54
N GLN A 190 16.84 -7.73 8.65
CA GLN A 190 16.49 -8.77 9.62
C GLN A 190 15.11 -8.53 10.25
N LEU A 191 14.81 -7.28 10.64
CA LEU A 191 13.50 -6.92 11.18
C LEU A 191 12.38 -7.15 10.14
N ALA A 192 12.59 -6.74 8.89
CA ALA A 192 11.60 -6.90 7.83
C ALA A 192 11.35 -8.39 7.54
N THR A 193 12.41 -9.22 7.49
CA THR A 193 12.30 -10.67 7.31
C THR A 193 11.54 -11.32 8.47
N ALA A 194 11.86 -10.95 9.72
CA ALA A 194 11.18 -11.48 10.89
C ALA A 194 9.68 -11.12 10.88
N TYR A 195 9.34 -9.89 10.50
CA TYR A 195 7.95 -9.45 10.36
C TYR A 195 7.22 -10.19 9.25
N ALA A 196 7.85 -10.37 8.08
CA ALA A 196 7.26 -11.10 6.96
C ALA A 196 7.01 -12.58 7.33
N ALA A 197 8.00 -13.24 7.95
CA ALA A 197 7.87 -14.63 8.38
C ALA A 197 6.82 -14.83 9.49
N ALA A 198 6.70 -13.89 10.42
CA ALA A 198 5.68 -13.94 11.48
C ALA A 198 4.25 -13.71 10.93
N ALA A 199 4.14 -13.06 9.77
CA ALA A 199 2.85 -12.88 9.13
C ALA A 199 2.41 -14.18 8.42
N ASP A 200 3.32 -14.97 7.86
CA ASP A 200 3.01 -16.24 7.17
C ASP A 200 2.66 -17.42 8.12
N LEU A 201 2.79 -17.23 9.44
CA LEU A 201 2.41 -18.16 10.52
C LEU A 201 1.05 -17.78 11.12
#